data_AF-A0A5B8LEV8-F1
#
_entry.id   AF-A0A5B8LEV8-F1
#
_cell.length_a   1.000
_cell.length_b   1.000
_cell.length_c   1.000
_cell.angle_alpha   90.00
_cell.angle_beta   90.00
_cell.angle_gamma   90.00
#
_symmetry.space_group_name_H-M   'P 1'
#
loop_
_entity.id
_entity.type
_entity.pdbx_description
1 polymer ?
#
loop_
_entity_poly.entity_id
_entity_poly.type
_entity_poly.pdbx_seq_one_letter_code
_entity_poly.pdbx_strand_id
1 'polypeptide(L)'
;MIRRLIGLLLLAATPAVAQTTPPTPPAIVTASADPATLSRVDGLLGLIGGTLTFDNYFSPSFAAAIPKAKWDALVAQLSAQLGKPVAVASFVAANPWSGTARIKFERGIANIQLAVEPTAPHRVNALLFASFELADDSVEKLATAFRTLPGNSAFAVYALGDGAPRLAAGYNPDKPAPLGSAFKLWVLGELAREVGAGERKWADVVPVGAVSLPSGMLQSWPAGSPVTLQTLATLMISISDNTATDTLVTLEARKLDTFVARTGAPDLAPMLTTRQMFAIKSSANADIAAAWAKTPPAERRKLLDASTARLAATPLDITLFASGKPIAIDTLEWFASPAQTAAMLDWLRIKGATRRCRC
;
A
#
# COMPACT_ATOMS: atom_id res chain seq x y z
N MET A 1 -9.33 75.64 -12.19
CA MET A 1 -8.12 76.49 -12.20
C MET A 1 -7.01 75.72 -12.89
N ILE A 2 -6.66 76.17 -14.09
CA ILE A 2 -5.54 75.69 -14.90
C ILE A 2 -4.24 76.24 -14.29
N ARG A 3 -3.21 75.41 -14.12
CA ARG A 3 -1.82 75.87 -14.28
C ARG A 3 -0.95 74.76 -14.86
N ARG A 4 -0.24 75.16 -15.91
CA ARG A 4 0.58 74.39 -16.83
C ARG A 4 2.06 74.46 -16.39
N LEU A 5 2.78 73.38 -16.76
CA LEU A 5 4.16 73.30 -17.26
C LEU A 5 5.33 73.67 -16.33
N ILE A 6 6.32 72.78 -16.24
CA ILE A 6 7.58 72.82 -17.02
C ILE A 6 8.29 71.46 -16.87
N GLY A 7 8.76 70.88 -17.97
CA GLY A 7 9.56 69.67 -17.98
C GLY A 7 11.06 69.96 -17.83
N LEU A 8 11.81 68.93 -17.44
CA LEU A 8 13.24 68.86 -17.65
C LEU A 8 13.64 67.40 -17.92
N LEU A 9 14.09 67.13 -19.14
CA LEU A 9 14.74 65.89 -19.54
C LEU A 9 16.22 65.99 -19.14
N LEU A 10 16.73 65.02 -18.38
CA LEU A 10 18.17 64.78 -18.23
C LEU A 10 18.46 63.29 -18.45
N LEU A 11 19.33 63.02 -19.42
CA LEU A 11 20.01 61.73 -19.60
C LEU A 11 20.94 61.48 -18.42
N ALA A 12 20.89 60.29 -17.82
CA ALA A 12 21.97 59.75 -16.99
C ALA A 12 22.06 58.22 -17.15
N ALA A 13 23.30 57.75 -17.06
CA ALA A 13 23.81 56.49 -17.59
C ALA A 13 23.20 55.20 -17.02
N THR A 14 23.22 54.15 -17.85
CA THR A 14 22.96 52.76 -17.48
C THR A 14 23.97 52.28 -16.42
N PRO A 15 23.54 51.77 -15.24
CA PRO A 15 24.44 51.03 -14.39
C PRO A 15 24.62 49.63 -14.95
N ALA A 16 25.87 49.17 -14.95
CA ALA A 16 26.24 47.80 -15.24
C ALA A 16 25.46 46.85 -14.33
N VAL A 17 24.81 45.85 -14.92
CA VAL A 17 24.18 44.75 -14.19
C VAL A 17 25.30 43.95 -13.55
N ALA A 18 25.49 44.11 -12.24
CA ALA A 18 26.31 43.21 -11.46
C ALA A 18 25.71 41.81 -11.56
N GLN A 19 26.46 40.88 -12.16
CA GLN A 19 26.13 39.46 -12.14
C GLN A 19 26.23 38.99 -10.69
N THR A 20 25.08 38.90 -10.01
CA THR A 20 25.00 38.25 -8.71
C THR A 20 25.30 36.77 -8.90
N THR A 21 26.39 36.29 -8.30
CA THR A 21 26.67 34.87 -8.14
C THR A 21 25.42 34.16 -7.59
N PRO A 22 25.04 32.99 -8.14
CA PRO A 22 23.91 32.24 -7.62
C PRO A 22 24.14 31.93 -6.13
N PRO A 23 23.09 31.97 -5.29
CA PRO A 23 23.22 31.71 -3.88
C PRO A 23 23.82 30.32 -3.68
N THR A 24 24.89 30.24 -2.89
CA THR A 24 25.47 28.97 -2.44
C THR A 24 24.35 28.16 -1.77
N PRO A 25 24.12 26.89 -2.16
CA PRO A 25 23.14 26.06 -1.47
C PRO A 25 23.49 26.04 0.03
N PRO A 26 22.50 26.16 0.93
CA PRO A 26 22.78 26.18 2.37
C PRO A 26 23.56 24.93 2.73
N ALA A 27 24.68 25.13 3.44
CA ALA A 27 25.46 24.02 3.99
C ALA A 27 24.51 23.14 4.81
N ILE A 28 24.44 21.85 4.48
CA ILE A 28 23.73 20.87 5.31
C ILE A 28 24.55 20.77 6.59
N VAL A 29 24.16 21.53 7.61
CA VAL A 29 24.67 21.34 8.97
C VAL A 29 24.08 20.02 9.43
N THR A 30 24.86 18.94 9.40
CA THR A 30 24.52 17.73 10.16
C THR A 30 24.40 18.16 11.61
N ALA A 31 23.17 18.27 12.12
CA ALA A 31 22.94 18.62 13.52
C ALA A 31 23.67 17.58 14.39
N SER A 32 24.54 18.02 15.29
CA SER A 32 25.17 17.09 16.25
C SER A 32 24.11 16.59 17.23
N ALA A 33 24.17 15.31 17.57
CA ALA A 33 23.39 14.75 18.66
C ALA A 33 23.78 15.40 19.99
N ASP A 34 22.81 15.57 20.90
CA ASP A 34 23.09 15.86 22.29
C ASP A 34 23.73 14.64 22.98
N PRO A 35 24.70 14.80 23.92
CA PRO A 35 25.28 13.69 24.66
C PRO A 35 24.24 12.81 25.38
N ALA A 36 23.14 13.36 25.88
CA ALA A 36 22.08 12.59 26.51
C ALA A 36 21.37 11.68 25.49
N THR A 37 21.20 12.14 24.25
CA THR A 37 20.66 11.32 23.16
C THR A 37 21.58 10.15 22.84
N LEU A 38 22.89 10.40 22.74
CA LEU A 38 23.88 9.34 22.52
C LEU A 38 23.86 8.30 23.64
N SER A 39 23.79 8.75 24.90
CA SER A 39 23.66 7.85 26.06
C SER A 39 22.40 6.96 25.99
N ARG A 40 21.27 7.49 25.50
CA ARG A 40 20.07 6.66 25.26
C ARG A 40 20.25 5.68 24.12
N VAL A 41 20.88 6.08 23.02
CA VAL A 41 21.19 5.16 21.90
C VAL A 41 22.08 4.01 22.36
N ASP A 42 23.11 4.27 23.17
CA ASP A 42 23.96 3.23 23.73
C ASP A 42 23.19 2.32 24.69
N GLY A 43 22.33 2.90 25.53
CA GLY A 43 21.43 2.16 26.43
C GLY A 43 20.42 1.28 25.69
N LEU A 44 20.04 1.63 24.46
CA LEU A 44 19.10 0.85 23.65
C LEU A 44 19.60 -0.58 23.42
N LEU A 45 20.91 -0.75 23.20
CA LEU A 45 21.51 -2.07 23.03
C LEU A 45 21.27 -2.94 24.27
N GLY A 46 21.50 -2.37 25.46
CA GLY A 46 21.27 -3.06 26.73
C GLY A 46 19.80 -3.33 26.99
N LEU A 47 18.91 -2.42 26.58
CA LEU A 47 17.47 -2.60 26.73
C LEU A 47 16.94 -3.75 25.86
N ILE A 48 17.39 -3.83 24.60
CA ILE A 48 17.04 -4.94 23.70
C ILE A 48 17.71 -6.24 24.17
N GLY A 49 18.95 -6.15 24.66
CA GLY A 49 19.70 -7.31 25.18
C GLY A 49 19.26 -7.80 26.55
N GLY A 50 18.33 -7.10 27.21
CA GLY A 50 17.83 -7.46 28.54
C GLY A 50 18.77 -7.11 29.70
N THR A 51 19.84 -6.34 29.46
CA THR A 51 20.78 -5.87 30.50
C THR A 51 20.40 -4.50 31.07
N LEU A 52 19.49 -3.77 30.42
CA LEU A 52 18.89 -2.53 30.93
C LEU A 52 17.38 -2.73 31.15
N THR A 53 16.85 -2.17 32.24
CA THR A 53 15.43 -2.27 32.56
C THR A 53 14.59 -1.35 31.68
N PHE A 54 13.38 -1.80 31.35
CA PHE A 54 12.36 -0.99 30.67
C PHE A 54 12.01 0.28 31.47
N ASP A 55 11.96 0.14 32.80
CA ASP A 55 11.63 1.23 33.70
C ASP A 55 12.67 2.34 33.63
N ASN A 56 12.19 3.59 33.56
CA ASN A 56 13.01 4.81 33.46
C ASN A 56 13.81 5.00 32.15
N TYR A 57 13.74 4.07 31.20
CA TYR A 57 14.27 4.29 29.85
C TYR A 57 13.30 5.10 29.00
N PHE A 58 12.02 4.70 29.01
CA PHE A 58 10.96 5.35 28.25
C PHE A 58 10.20 6.40 29.06
N SER A 59 9.63 7.38 28.35
CA SER A 59 8.72 8.35 28.94
C SER A 59 7.43 7.65 29.41
N PRO A 60 6.69 8.23 30.38
CA PRO A 60 5.38 7.72 30.77
C PRO A 60 4.42 7.59 29.58
N SER A 61 4.47 8.55 28.64
CA SER A 61 3.62 8.55 27.44
C SER A 61 3.91 7.35 26.53
N PHE A 62 5.19 7.02 26.33
CA PHE A 62 5.59 5.85 25.54
C PHE A 62 5.19 4.55 26.24
N ALA A 63 5.46 4.44 27.54
CA ALA A 63 5.13 3.25 28.33
C ALA A 63 3.61 2.95 28.37
N ALA A 64 2.78 3.98 28.31
CA ALA A 64 1.32 3.82 28.20
C ALA A 64 0.90 3.25 26.84
N ALA A 65 1.53 3.70 25.74
CA ALA A 65 1.24 3.23 24.39
C ALA A 65 1.79 1.81 24.14
N ILE A 66 3.01 1.55 24.60
CA ILE A 66 3.73 0.28 24.49
C ILE A 66 4.10 -0.21 25.90
N PRO A 67 3.21 -0.94 26.58
CA PRO A 67 3.51 -1.52 27.88
C PRO A 67 4.65 -2.54 27.80
N LYS A 68 5.33 -2.79 28.93
CA LYS A 68 6.47 -3.70 29.03
C LYS A 68 6.21 -5.07 28.37
N ALA A 69 5.03 -5.66 28.56
CA ALA A 69 4.70 -6.95 27.96
C ALA A 69 4.72 -6.92 26.42
N LYS A 70 4.26 -5.82 25.79
CA LYS A 70 4.34 -5.64 24.33
C LYS A 70 5.79 -5.44 23.88
N TRP A 71 6.58 -4.69 24.65
CA TRP A 71 8.01 -4.52 24.39
C TRP A 71 8.77 -5.84 24.46
N ASP A 72 8.56 -6.63 25.51
CA ASP A 72 9.22 -7.93 25.70
C ASP A 72 8.88 -8.89 24.55
N ALA A 73 7.60 -8.93 24.13
CA ALA A 73 7.17 -9.72 22.98
C ALA A 73 7.85 -9.28 21.67
N LEU A 74 7.97 -7.96 21.45
CA LEU A 74 8.67 -7.40 20.30
C LEU A 74 10.16 -7.79 20.31
N VAL A 75 10.85 -7.61 21.45
CA VAL A 75 12.27 -7.98 21.60
C VAL A 75 12.49 -9.48 21.40
N ALA A 76 11.60 -10.33 21.92
CA ALA A 76 11.66 -11.77 21.71
C ALA A 76 11.52 -12.13 20.22
N GLN A 77 10.57 -11.51 19.51
CA GLN A 77 10.40 -11.70 18.07
C GLN A 77 11.65 -11.25 17.29
N LEU A 78 12.21 -10.09 17.62
CA LEU A 78 13.42 -9.58 16.99
C LEU A 78 14.61 -10.50 17.25
N SER A 79 14.78 -10.98 18.47
CA SER A 79 15.85 -11.89 18.84
C SER A 79 15.74 -13.24 18.12
N ALA A 80 14.51 -13.74 17.95
CA ALA A 80 14.26 -14.96 17.20
C ALA A 80 14.65 -14.82 15.71
N GLN A 81 14.42 -13.65 15.12
CA GLN A 81 14.71 -13.38 13.70
C GLN A 81 16.17 -13.00 13.45
N LEU A 82 16.70 -12.03 14.21
CA LEU A 82 18.00 -11.41 13.96
C LEU A 82 19.11 -11.95 14.88
N GLY A 83 18.77 -12.73 15.90
CA GLY A 83 19.71 -13.16 16.94
C GLY A 83 19.88 -12.09 18.01
N LYS A 84 20.94 -12.19 18.82
CA LYS A 84 21.21 -11.22 19.90
C LYS A 84 21.67 -9.87 19.34
N PRO A 85 21.36 -8.75 20.02
CA PRO A 85 21.96 -7.46 19.68
C PRO A 85 23.46 -7.49 20.02
N VAL A 86 24.28 -6.97 19.10
CA VAL A 86 25.75 -7.03 19.15
C VAL A 86 26.35 -5.65 19.42
N ALA A 87 25.93 -4.63 18.68
CA ALA A 87 26.50 -3.28 18.80
C ALA A 87 25.58 -2.21 18.21
N VAL A 88 25.77 -0.96 18.64
CA VAL A 88 25.32 0.22 17.89
C VAL A 88 26.29 0.40 16.72
N ALA A 89 25.83 0.17 15.49
CA ALA A 89 26.67 0.29 14.28
C ALA A 89 26.89 1.76 13.88
N SER A 90 25.85 2.58 14.00
CA SER A 90 25.94 4.03 13.76
C SER A 90 24.72 4.75 14.32
N PHE A 91 24.84 6.05 14.56
CA PHE A 91 23.71 6.95 14.79
C PHE A 91 23.81 8.17 13.89
N VAL A 92 22.72 8.49 13.20
CA VAL A 92 22.60 9.70 12.37
C VAL A 92 21.55 10.60 13.00
N ALA A 93 21.99 11.70 13.59
CA ALA A 93 21.12 12.69 14.19
C ALA A 93 20.31 13.42 13.12
N ALA A 94 19.00 13.54 13.35
CA ALA A 94 18.13 14.44 12.61
C ALA A 94 18.12 15.83 13.25
N ASN A 95 18.24 15.88 14.58
CA ASN A 95 18.46 17.06 15.41
C ASN A 95 19.11 16.60 16.74
N PRO A 96 19.42 17.50 17.70
CA PRO A 96 20.08 17.10 18.94
C PRO A 96 19.34 16.02 19.75
N TRP A 97 18.02 15.92 19.61
CA TRP A 97 17.14 15.07 20.43
C TRP A 97 16.49 13.93 19.66
N SER A 98 16.79 13.75 18.37
CA SER A 98 16.27 12.61 17.60
C SER A 98 17.16 12.22 16.43
N GLY A 99 17.00 10.98 15.97
CA GLY A 99 17.75 10.46 14.84
C GLY A 99 17.45 9.01 14.54
N THR A 100 18.28 8.42 13.68
CA THR A 100 18.20 7.00 13.32
C THR A 100 19.43 6.26 13.84
N ALA A 101 19.19 5.29 14.72
CA ALA A 101 20.20 4.33 15.18
C ALA A 101 20.18 3.09 14.30
N ARG A 102 21.36 2.59 13.94
CA ARG A 102 21.54 1.28 13.31
C ARG A 102 22.05 0.33 14.37
N ILE A 103 21.24 -0.62 14.81
CA ILE A 103 21.63 -1.63 15.80
C ILE A 103 21.97 -2.91 15.07
N LYS A 104 23.24 -3.33 15.18
CA LYS A 104 23.71 -4.61 14.66
C LYS A 104 23.28 -5.74 15.58
N PHE A 105 22.71 -6.77 14.98
CA PHE A 105 22.42 -8.08 15.56
C PHE A 105 23.32 -9.14 14.93
N GLU A 106 23.29 -10.36 15.45
CA GLU A 106 24.09 -11.49 14.92
C GLU A 106 23.81 -11.78 13.44
N ARG A 107 22.55 -11.63 12.98
CA ARG A 107 22.09 -11.97 11.63
C ARG A 107 21.48 -10.78 10.87
N GLY A 108 21.74 -9.54 11.29
CA GLY A 108 21.24 -8.38 10.57
C GLY A 108 21.42 -7.05 11.30
N ILE A 109 20.80 -6.01 10.76
CA ILE A 109 20.79 -4.65 11.31
C ILE A 109 19.34 -4.19 11.42
N ALA A 110 18.96 -3.62 12.56
CA ALA A 110 17.70 -2.89 12.71
C ALA A 110 17.96 -1.39 12.56
N ASN A 111 17.20 -0.72 11.70
CA ASN A 111 17.18 0.73 11.58
C ASN A 111 16.06 1.27 12.47
N ILE A 112 16.42 1.99 13.53
CA ILE A 112 15.52 2.42 14.60
C ILE A 112 15.50 3.93 14.64
N GLN A 113 14.32 4.52 14.43
CA GLN A 113 14.10 5.94 14.70
C GLN A 113 13.84 6.13 16.18
N LEU A 114 14.50 7.10 16.79
CA LEU A 114 14.43 7.36 18.22
C LEU A 114 14.36 8.88 18.48
N ALA A 115 13.52 9.28 19.43
CA ALA A 115 13.46 10.62 19.97
C ALA A 115 13.55 10.61 21.50
N VAL A 116 14.24 11.61 22.05
CA VAL A 116 14.55 11.78 23.46
C VAL A 116 13.99 13.11 23.95
N GLU A 117 13.48 13.13 25.17
CA GLU A 117 13.01 14.37 25.78
C GLU A 117 14.19 15.34 26.04
N PRO A 118 14.09 16.62 25.64
CA PRO A 118 15.14 17.62 25.91
C PRO A 118 15.35 17.93 27.39
N THR A 119 14.38 17.59 28.24
CA THR A 119 14.42 17.82 29.68
C THR A 119 14.85 16.57 30.42
N ALA A 120 15.67 16.74 31.46
CA ALA A 120 16.01 15.66 32.38
C ALA A 120 14.73 14.98 32.91
N PRO A 121 14.70 13.63 33.02
CA PRO A 121 15.85 12.72 32.91
C PRO A 121 16.14 12.22 31.49
N HIS A 122 15.72 12.95 30.44
CA HIS A 122 15.98 12.64 29.03
C HIS A 122 15.49 11.25 28.63
N ARG A 123 14.21 10.95 28.86
CA ARG A 123 13.63 9.66 28.52
C ARG A 123 13.30 9.57 27.04
N VAL A 124 13.30 8.35 26.51
CA VAL A 124 12.89 8.10 25.12
C VAL A 124 11.37 8.22 25.02
N ASN A 125 10.88 9.15 24.21
CA ASN A 125 9.45 9.38 24.02
C ASN A 125 8.91 8.86 22.69
N ALA A 126 9.78 8.53 21.73
CA ALA A 126 9.41 7.80 20.52
C ALA A 126 10.49 6.80 20.13
N LEU A 127 10.06 5.61 19.70
CA LEU A 127 10.92 4.57 19.16
C LEU A 127 10.16 3.79 18.09
N LEU A 128 10.72 3.69 16.89
CA LEU A 128 10.15 2.96 15.77
C LEU A 128 11.22 2.10 15.09
N PHE A 129 11.00 0.80 15.02
CA PHE A 129 11.76 -0.09 14.14
C PHE A 129 11.29 0.13 12.69
N ALA A 130 12.05 0.92 11.94
CA ALA A 130 11.65 1.39 10.61
C ALA A 130 11.94 0.36 9.51
N SER A 131 13.09 -0.32 9.58
CA SER A 131 13.44 -1.41 8.66
C SER A 131 14.47 -2.35 9.26
N PHE A 132 14.64 -3.51 8.60
CA PHE A 132 15.65 -4.50 8.93
C PHE A 132 16.46 -4.86 7.69
N GLU A 133 17.75 -5.06 7.88
CA GLU A 133 18.67 -5.55 6.87
C GLU A 133 19.20 -6.90 7.35
N LEU A 134 18.84 -8.00 6.69
CA LEU A 134 19.37 -9.32 7.03
C LEU A 134 20.82 -9.44 6.54
N ALA A 135 21.69 -9.96 7.40
CA ALA A 135 23.04 -10.32 7.00
C ALA A 135 23.00 -11.56 6.11
N ASP A 136 23.86 -11.59 5.08
CA ASP A 136 23.99 -12.69 4.12
C ASP A 136 22.70 -13.08 3.38
N ASP A 137 21.69 -12.20 3.29
CA ASP A 137 20.48 -12.51 2.53
C ASP A 137 20.69 -12.33 1.02
N SER A 138 19.89 -13.03 0.21
CA SER A 138 19.96 -12.94 -1.25
C SER A 138 18.63 -13.26 -1.90
N VAL A 139 18.47 -12.83 -3.16
CA VAL A 139 17.30 -13.18 -3.97
C VAL A 139 17.14 -14.70 -4.11
N GLU A 140 18.25 -15.44 -4.19
CA GLU A 140 18.28 -16.90 -4.29
C GLU A 140 17.81 -17.55 -2.98
N LYS A 141 18.20 -16.98 -1.83
CA LYS A 141 17.70 -17.43 -0.52
C LYS A 141 16.21 -17.15 -0.39
N LEU A 142 15.74 -15.98 -0.82
CA LEU A 142 14.31 -15.67 -0.89
C LEU A 142 13.56 -16.66 -1.79
N ALA A 143 14.07 -16.96 -2.98
CA ALA A 143 13.46 -17.95 -3.88
C ALA A 143 13.44 -19.36 -3.30
N THR A 144 14.49 -19.74 -2.57
CA THR A 144 14.54 -21.01 -1.85
C THR A 144 13.50 -21.04 -0.73
N ALA A 145 13.36 -19.96 0.05
CA ALA A 145 12.34 -19.86 1.09
C ALA A 145 10.92 -19.97 0.48
N PHE A 146 10.64 -19.25 -0.62
CA PHE A 146 9.35 -19.36 -1.31
C PHE A 146 9.06 -20.78 -1.81
N ARG A 147 10.07 -21.51 -2.33
CA ARG A 147 9.93 -22.92 -2.74
C ARG A 147 9.56 -23.85 -1.59
N THR A 148 9.99 -23.54 -0.36
CA THR A 148 9.70 -24.35 0.82
C THR A 148 8.33 -24.07 1.43
N LEU A 149 7.64 -23.01 1.01
CA LEU A 149 6.28 -22.73 1.49
C LEU A 149 5.32 -23.83 1.03
N PRO A 150 4.39 -24.28 1.89
CA PRO A 150 3.35 -25.20 1.48
C PRO A 150 2.41 -24.54 0.47
N GLY A 151 1.85 -25.36 -0.43
CA GLY A 151 0.91 -24.90 -1.45
C GLY A 151 1.59 -24.23 -2.65
N ASN A 152 0.86 -23.33 -3.32
CA ASN A 152 1.34 -22.60 -4.48
C ASN A 152 1.88 -21.24 -4.06
N SER A 153 3.15 -20.97 -4.34
CA SER A 153 3.79 -19.69 -4.05
C SER A 153 4.46 -19.10 -5.28
N ALA A 154 4.50 -17.78 -5.32
CA ALA A 154 5.19 -16.99 -6.33
C ALA A 154 5.59 -15.65 -5.73
N PHE A 155 6.70 -15.09 -6.21
CA PHE A 155 7.04 -13.69 -5.99
C PHE A 155 7.78 -13.17 -7.21
N ALA A 156 7.74 -11.87 -7.40
CA ALA A 156 8.54 -11.21 -8.40
C ALA A 156 8.82 -9.77 -7.98
N VAL A 157 10.02 -9.31 -8.30
CA VAL A 157 10.46 -7.92 -8.19
C VAL A 157 10.73 -7.43 -9.59
N TYR A 158 10.06 -6.35 -9.98
CA TYR A 158 10.20 -5.74 -11.30
C TYR A 158 10.84 -4.37 -11.17
N ALA A 159 11.81 -4.08 -12.04
CA ALA A 159 12.28 -2.74 -12.29
C ALA A 159 11.32 -2.06 -13.26
N LEU A 160 10.79 -0.89 -12.88
CA LEU A 160 9.96 -0.04 -13.74
C LEU A 160 10.83 1.01 -14.43
N GLY A 161 10.49 1.34 -15.69
CA GLY A 161 11.24 2.31 -16.50
C GLY A 161 10.40 2.85 -17.65
N ASP A 162 11.06 3.23 -18.74
CA ASP A 162 10.37 3.72 -19.95
C ASP A 162 9.72 2.62 -20.77
N GLY A 163 10.21 1.38 -20.63
CA GLY A 163 9.67 0.17 -21.25
C GLY A 163 8.78 -0.65 -20.31
N ALA A 164 8.38 -1.82 -20.79
CA ALA A 164 7.63 -2.79 -19.97
C ALA A 164 8.39 -3.18 -18.69
N PRO A 165 7.69 -3.53 -17.59
CA PRO A 165 8.31 -3.98 -16.36
C PRO A 165 9.33 -5.08 -16.59
N ARG A 166 10.58 -4.88 -16.15
CA ARG A 166 11.66 -5.85 -16.32
C ARG A 166 11.82 -6.68 -15.05
N LEU A 167 11.70 -8.00 -15.15
CA LEU A 167 11.94 -8.89 -14.02
C LEU A 167 13.38 -8.73 -13.52
N ALA A 168 13.54 -8.32 -12.27
CA ALA A 168 14.82 -8.21 -11.60
C ALA A 168 15.13 -9.46 -10.76
N ALA A 169 14.09 -10.05 -10.16
CA ALA A 169 14.16 -11.23 -9.31
C ALA A 169 12.79 -11.89 -9.23
N GLY A 170 12.71 -13.21 -9.05
CA GLY A 170 11.43 -13.87 -8.83
C GLY A 170 11.47 -15.38 -8.80
N TYR A 171 10.35 -15.95 -8.39
CA TYR A 171 10.03 -17.37 -8.44
C TYR A 171 8.59 -17.52 -8.92
N ASN A 172 8.39 -18.30 -9.98
CA ASN A 172 7.09 -18.47 -10.65
C ASN A 172 6.37 -17.15 -11.02
N PRO A 173 7.04 -16.19 -11.67
CA PRO A 173 6.48 -14.85 -11.93
C PRO A 173 5.20 -14.87 -12.79
N ASP A 174 5.01 -15.91 -13.59
CA ASP A 174 3.87 -16.08 -14.49
C ASP A 174 2.77 -16.98 -13.92
N LYS A 175 2.98 -17.55 -12.72
CA LYS A 175 1.99 -18.45 -12.11
C LYS A 175 0.84 -17.64 -11.51
N PRO A 176 -0.41 -17.81 -11.99
CA PRO A 176 -1.55 -17.12 -11.40
C PRO A 176 -1.78 -17.55 -9.96
N ALA A 177 -2.20 -16.59 -9.13
CA ALA A 177 -2.57 -16.80 -7.74
C ALA A 177 -3.87 -16.04 -7.43
N PRO A 178 -4.64 -16.46 -6.42
CA PRO A 178 -5.81 -15.72 -5.98
C PRO A 178 -5.40 -14.35 -5.45
N LEU A 179 -5.96 -13.30 -6.04
CA LEU A 179 -5.59 -11.90 -5.77
C LEU A 179 -6.23 -11.35 -4.49
N GLY A 180 -7.35 -11.93 -4.05
CA GLY A 180 -8.25 -11.24 -3.15
C GLY A 180 -8.58 -9.85 -3.71
N SER A 181 -8.49 -8.81 -2.89
CA SER A 181 -8.83 -7.43 -3.30
C SER A 181 -7.88 -6.77 -4.30
N ALA A 182 -6.74 -7.37 -4.67
CA ALA A 182 -5.83 -6.76 -5.65
C ALA A 182 -6.45 -6.66 -7.07
N PHE A 183 -7.53 -7.40 -7.37
CA PHE A 183 -8.26 -7.25 -8.64
C PHE A 183 -8.82 -5.82 -8.86
N LYS A 184 -9.03 -5.06 -7.77
CA LYS A 184 -9.49 -3.66 -7.79
C LYS A 184 -8.56 -2.74 -8.57
N LEU A 185 -7.30 -3.14 -8.79
CA LEU A 185 -6.36 -2.45 -9.67
C LEU A 185 -6.86 -2.42 -11.13
N TRP A 186 -7.51 -3.48 -11.62
CA TRP A 186 -8.09 -3.50 -12.95
C TRP A 186 -9.39 -2.68 -13.04
N VAL A 187 -10.19 -2.67 -11.97
CA VAL A 187 -11.37 -1.79 -11.88
C VAL A 187 -10.95 -0.32 -11.95
N LEU A 188 -9.91 0.06 -11.18
CA LEU A 188 -9.32 1.40 -11.26
C LEU A 188 -8.73 1.67 -12.65
N GLY A 189 -8.11 0.66 -13.26
CA GLY A 189 -7.55 0.73 -14.61
C GLY A 189 -8.58 1.15 -15.66
N GLU A 190 -9.72 0.45 -15.72
CA GLU A 190 -10.77 0.77 -16.69
C GLU A 190 -11.37 2.16 -16.42
N LEU A 191 -11.63 2.50 -15.16
CA LEU A 191 -12.15 3.83 -14.82
C LEU A 191 -11.17 4.95 -15.19
N ALA A 192 -9.88 4.78 -14.90
CA ALA A 192 -8.84 5.73 -15.29
C ALA A 192 -8.71 5.84 -16.81
N ARG A 193 -8.91 4.75 -17.55
CA ARG A 193 -8.94 4.76 -19.02
C ARG A 193 -10.10 5.62 -19.53
N GLU A 194 -11.30 5.38 -19.04
CA GLU A 194 -12.51 6.11 -19.48
C GLU A 194 -12.40 7.60 -19.17
N VAL A 195 -11.95 7.97 -17.97
CA VAL A 195 -11.71 9.37 -17.61
C VAL A 195 -10.58 9.97 -18.47
N GLY A 196 -9.53 9.19 -18.74
CA GLY A 196 -8.44 9.55 -19.64
C GLY A 196 -8.89 9.81 -21.09
N ALA A 197 -9.91 9.09 -21.54
CA ALA A 197 -10.54 9.25 -22.85
C ALA A 197 -11.64 10.33 -22.88
N GLY A 198 -12.06 10.85 -21.72
CA GLY A 198 -13.18 11.78 -21.61
C GLY A 198 -14.56 11.12 -21.74
N GLU A 199 -14.62 9.79 -21.69
CA GLU A 199 -15.86 9.00 -21.68
C GLU A 199 -16.62 9.16 -20.35
N ARG A 200 -15.89 9.47 -19.26
CA ARG A 200 -16.42 9.79 -17.93
C ARG A 200 -15.65 10.92 -17.27
N LYS A 201 -16.19 11.45 -16.18
CA LYS A 201 -15.50 12.41 -15.29
C LYS A 201 -15.47 11.86 -13.87
N TRP A 202 -14.38 12.15 -13.16
CA TRP A 202 -14.27 11.81 -11.73
C TRP A 202 -15.41 12.39 -10.88
N ALA A 203 -15.98 13.52 -11.30
CA ALA A 203 -17.10 14.19 -10.65
C ALA A 203 -18.49 13.61 -11.02
N ASP A 204 -18.57 12.63 -11.94
CA ASP A 204 -19.84 11.98 -12.26
C ASP A 204 -20.41 11.32 -11.00
N VAL A 205 -21.70 11.51 -10.76
CA VAL A 205 -22.39 11.02 -9.56
C VAL A 205 -23.19 9.78 -9.92
N VAL A 206 -23.00 8.72 -9.15
CA VAL A 206 -23.76 7.46 -9.28
C VAL A 206 -24.31 7.04 -7.90
N PRO A 207 -25.45 6.35 -7.86
CA PRO A 207 -25.96 5.79 -6.62
C PRO A 207 -25.07 4.64 -6.15
N VAL A 208 -24.78 4.59 -4.84
CA VAL A 208 -24.14 3.40 -4.22
C VAL A 208 -25.02 2.18 -4.45
N GLY A 209 -24.40 1.10 -4.95
CA GLY A 209 -25.06 -0.15 -5.28
C GLY A 209 -25.40 -1.03 -4.07
N ALA A 210 -25.63 -2.31 -4.33
CA ALA A 210 -25.94 -3.28 -3.28
C ALA A 210 -24.78 -3.45 -2.29
N VAL A 211 -25.12 -3.61 -1.01
CA VAL A 211 -24.16 -3.80 0.07
C VAL A 211 -23.37 -5.12 -0.08
N SER A 212 -22.06 -5.04 0.10
CA SER A 212 -21.16 -6.20 0.23
C SER A 212 -20.60 -6.32 1.66
N LEU A 213 -19.89 -7.42 1.95
CA LEU A 213 -19.21 -7.60 3.24
C LEU A 213 -18.00 -6.66 3.37
N PRO A 214 -17.54 -6.33 4.60
CA PRO A 214 -16.26 -5.66 4.81
C PRO A 214 -15.09 -6.37 4.11
N SER A 215 -13.98 -5.72 3.81
CA SER A 215 -13.57 -4.35 4.14
C SER A 215 -14.39 -3.24 3.46
N GLY A 216 -14.38 -2.05 4.08
CA GLY A 216 -15.09 -0.87 3.59
C GLY A 216 -15.86 -0.16 4.69
N MET A 217 -16.53 0.93 4.31
CA MET A 217 -17.48 1.65 5.13
C MET A 217 -18.83 1.91 4.44
N LEU A 218 -18.88 1.91 3.10
CA LEU A 218 -20.11 2.21 2.37
C LEU A 218 -21.25 1.21 2.62
N GLN A 219 -20.95 0.00 3.12
CA GLN A 219 -21.97 -0.96 3.56
C GLN A 219 -22.88 -0.43 4.68
N SER A 220 -22.43 0.60 5.42
CA SER A 220 -23.19 1.25 6.50
C SER A 220 -23.99 2.48 6.04
N TRP A 221 -23.83 2.89 4.78
CA TRP A 221 -24.50 4.07 4.25
C TRP A 221 -25.91 3.73 3.75
N PRO A 222 -26.81 4.72 3.67
CA PRO A 222 -28.13 4.51 3.07
C PRO A 222 -28.02 3.98 1.62
N ALA A 223 -28.85 3.01 1.27
CA ALA A 223 -28.89 2.47 -0.08
C ALA A 223 -29.17 3.58 -1.11
N GLY A 224 -28.47 3.54 -2.25
CA GLY A 224 -28.62 4.53 -3.30
C GLY A 224 -28.04 5.91 -2.98
N SER A 225 -27.27 6.07 -1.89
CA SER A 225 -26.57 7.32 -1.57
C SER A 225 -25.82 7.86 -2.81
N PRO A 226 -26.00 9.13 -3.21
CA PRO A 226 -25.30 9.69 -4.36
C PRO A 226 -23.84 9.96 -4.01
N VAL A 227 -22.91 9.37 -4.74
CA VAL A 227 -21.48 9.58 -4.56
C VAL A 227 -20.77 9.77 -5.89
N THR A 228 -19.64 10.46 -5.89
CA THR A 228 -18.84 10.64 -7.11
C THR A 228 -18.06 9.37 -7.46
N LEU A 229 -17.71 9.18 -8.73
CA LEU A 229 -16.77 8.14 -9.15
C LEU A 229 -15.42 8.26 -8.43
N GLN A 230 -14.96 9.48 -8.14
CA GLN A 230 -13.76 9.72 -7.34
C GLN A 230 -13.88 9.15 -5.93
N THR A 231 -15.03 9.37 -5.26
CA THR A 231 -15.29 8.82 -3.92
C THR A 231 -15.24 7.29 -3.94
N LEU A 232 -15.91 6.67 -4.91
CA LEU A 232 -15.92 5.22 -5.06
C LEU A 232 -14.51 4.66 -5.31
N ALA A 233 -13.77 5.24 -6.25
CA ALA A 233 -12.42 4.80 -6.58
C ALA A 233 -11.45 4.98 -5.40
N THR A 234 -11.59 6.09 -4.66
CA THR A 234 -10.76 6.37 -3.48
C THR A 234 -11.01 5.32 -2.41
N LEU A 235 -12.27 5.08 -2.02
CA LEU A 235 -12.61 4.12 -0.98
C LEU A 235 -12.28 2.67 -1.40
N MET A 236 -12.49 2.33 -2.67
CA MET A 236 -12.11 1.03 -3.25
C MET A 236 -10.62 0.75 -3.07
N ILE A 237 -9.75 1.76 -3.17
CA ILE A 237 -8.29 1.56 -3.13
C ILE A 237 -7.72 1.79 -1.73
N SER A 238 -8.11 2.87 -1.05
CA SER A 238 -7.49 3.28 0.22
C SER A 238 -7.86 2.39 1.39
N ILE A 239 -9.08 1.86 1.40
CA ILE A 239 -9.59 0.99 2.47
C ILE A 239 -10.17 -0.33 1.94
N SER A 240 -9.92 -0.62 0.66
CA SER A 240 -10.42 -1.84 0.02
C SER A 240 -11.95 -1.97 0.13
N ASP A 241 -12.71 -0.87 -0.02
CA ASP A 241 -14.16 -0.90 0.18
C ASP A 241 -14.87 -1.77 -0.86
N ASN A 242 -15.46 -2.89 -0.42
CA ASN A 242 -16.12 -3.86 -1.27
C ASN A 242 -17.44 -3.35 -1.86
N THR A 243 -18.18 -2.49 -1.15
CA THR A 243 -19.43 -1.92 -1.68
C THR A 243 -19.13 -0.87 -2.74
N ALA A 244 -18.08 -0.06 -2.56
CA ALA A 244 -17.57 0.83 -3.58
C ALA A 244 -17.11 0.05 -4.82
N THR A 245 -16.36 -1.02 -4.59
CA THR A 245 -15.87 -1.92 -5.65
C THR A 245 -17.02 -2.49 -6.46
N ASP A 246 -18.03 -3.06 -5.80
CA ASP A 246 -19.16 -3.71 -6.46
C ASP A 246 -20.01 -2.73 -7.25
N THR A 247 -20.15 -1.50 -6.75
CA THR A 247 -20.79 -0.40 -7.48
C THR A 247 -20.06 -0.13 -8.81
N LEU A 248 -18.73 -0.05 -8.78
CA LEU A 248 -17.90 0.19 -9.98
C LEU A 248 -17.87 -1.02 -10.93
N VAL A 249 -17.73 -2.24 -10.42
CA VAL A 249 -17.76 -3.46 -11.27
C VAL A 249 -19.11 -3.57 -11.98
N THR A 250 -20.21 -3.26 -11.28
CA THR A 250 -21.56 -3.25 -11.88
C THR A 250 -21.71 -2.15 -12.93
N LEU A 251 -21.16 -0.96 -12.65
CA LEU A 251 -21.20 0.18 -13.58
C LEU A 251 -20.45 -0.12 -14.89
N GLU A 252 -19.30 -0.80 -14.83
CA GLU A 252 -18.50 -1.11 -16.02
C GLU A 252 -18.96 -2.40 -16.74
N ALA A 253 -19.51 -3.36 -15.99
CA ALA A 253 -20.07 -4.59 -16.53
C ALA A 253 -19.12 -5.26 -17.56
N ARG A 254 -19.57 -5.47 -18.80
CA ARG A 254 -18.80 -6.15 -19.87
C ARG A 254 -17.59 -5.35 -20.37
N LYS A 255 -17.55 -4.03 -20.15
CA LYS A 255 -16.37 -3.23 -20.51
C LYS A 255 -15.15 -3.68 -19.71
N LEU A 256 -15.36 -4.07 -18.46
CA LEU A 256 -14.29 -4.55 -17.59
C LEU A 256 -13.69 -5.87 -18.08
N ASP A 257 -14.50 -6.81 -18.58
CA ASP A 257 -13.97 -8.04 -19.20
C ASP A 257 -13.10 -7.75 -20.42
N THR A 258 -13.56 -6.79 -21.24
CA THR A 258 -12.82 -6.35 -22.44
C THR A 258 -11.51 -5.67 -22.03
N PHE A 259 -11.55 -4.86 -20.97
CA PHE A 259 -10.38 -4.21 -20.42
C PHE A 259 -9.35 -5.22 -19.91
N VAL A 260 -9.75 -6.18 -19.07
CA VAL A 260 -8.79 -7.15 -18.50
C VAL A 260 -8.14 -8.01 -19.57
N ALA A 261 -8.89 -8.42 -20.59
CA ALA A 261 -8.34 -9.13 -21.75
C ALA A 261 -7.31 -8.27 -22.50
N ARG A 262 -7.64 -7.00 -22.79
CA ARG A 262 -6.74 -6.05 -23.45
C ARG A 262 -5.47 -5.76 -22.62
N THR A 263 -5.57 -5.79 -21.31
CA THR A 263 -4.41 -5.61 -20.40
C THR A 263 -3.66 -6.90 -20.09
N GLY A 264 -3.95 -8.00 -20.78
CA GLY A 264 -3.20 -9.25 -20.65
C GLY A 264 -3.55 -10.12 -19.43
N ALA A 265 -4.74 -9.92 -18.83
CA ALA A 265 -5.26 -10.72 -17.72
C ALA A 265 -6.66 -11.29 -18.02
N PRO A 266 -6.84 -12.06 -19.11
CA PRO A 266 -8.15 -12.54 -19.55
C PRO A 266 -8.84 -13.45 -18.53
N ASP A 267 -8.08 -14.15 -17.67
CA ASP A 267 -8.62 -15.06 -16.66
C ASP A 267 -9.37 -14.35 -15.52
N LEU A 268 -9.25 -13.02 -15.43
CA LEU A 268 -10.09 -12.20 -14.56
C LEU A 268 -11.54 -12.10 -15.07
N ALA A 269 -11.78 -12.39 -16.35
CA ALA A 269 -13.11 -12.41 -16.94
C ALA A 269 -13.79 -13.78 -16.77
N PRO A 270 -15.11 -13.82 -16.47
CA PRO A 270 -15.97 -12.68 -16.15
C PRO A 270 -15.59 -12.06 -14.81
N MET A 271 -15.48 -10.72 -14.75
CA MET A 271 -15.17 -10.06 -13.49
C MET A 271 -16.35 -10.19 -12.52
N LEU A 272 -16.14 -10.92 -11.42
CA LEU A 272 -17.10 -11.02 -10.32
C LEU A 272 -17.12 -9.75 -9.49
N THR A 273 -18.30 -9.36 -8.99
CA THR A 273 -18.36 -8.49 -7.82
C THR A 273 -17.96 -9.28 -6.57
N THR A 274 -17.55 -8.58 -5.51
CA THR A 274 -17.24 -9.21 -4.22
C THR A 274 -18.48 -9.87 -3.61
N ARG A 275 -19.66 -9.25 -3.72
CA ARG A 275 -20.94 -9.84 -3.32
C ARG A 275 -21.25 -11.12 -4.08
N GLN A 276 -21.03 -11.17 -5.39
CA GLN A 276 -21.20 -12.40 -6.18
C GLN A 276 -20.23 -13.49 -5.70
N MET A 277 -18.95 -13.16 -5.50
CA MET A 277 -17.95 -14.07 -4.97
C MET A 277 -18.38 -14.67 -3.61
N PHE A 278 -18.81 -13.82 -2.68
CA PHE A 278 -19.27 -14.26 -1.35
C PHE A 278 -20.55 -15.09 -1.42
N ALA A 279 -21.51 -14.69 -2.26
CA ALA A 279 -22.74 -15.43 -2.46
C ALA A 279 -22.47 -16.84 -3.02
N ILE A 280 -21.57 -16.98 -4.00
CA ILE A 280 -21.21 -18.29 -4.56
C ILE A 280 -20.47 -19.15 -3.50
N LYS A 281 -19.62 -18.54 -2.67
CA LYS A 281 -18.91 -19.26 -1.57
C LYS A 281 -19.82 -19.68 -0.41
N SER A 282 -21.04 -19.15 -0.32
CA SER A 282 -22.02 -19.53 0.70
C SER A 282 -22.45 -20.99 0.52
N SER A 283 -22.66 -21.70 1.65
CA SER A 283 -23.20 -23.06 1.65
C SER A 283 -24.56 -23.16 0.95
N ALA A 284 -25.34 -22.08 0.93
CA ALA A 284 -26.62 -21.99 0.23
C ALA A 284 -26.48 -22.12 -1.31
N ASN A 285 -25.27 -21.95 -1.85
CA ASN A 285 -25.00 -21.99 -3.29
C ASN A 285 -23.87 -22.98 -3.64
N ALA A 286 -23.72 -24.05 -2.84
CA ALA A 286 -22.70 -25.09 -3.06
C ALA A 286 -22.77 -25.73 -4.46
N ASP A 287 -23.98 -25.84 -5.03
CA ASP A 287 -24.21 -26.30 -6.40
C ASP A 287 -23.63 -25.34 -7.45
N ILE A 288 -23.79 -24.03 -7.25
CA ILE A 288 -23.21 -22.99 -8.13
C ILE A 288 -21.69 -22.99 -8.00
N ALA A 289 -21.15 -23.12 -6.78
CA ALA A 289 -19.70 -23.21 -6.57
C ALA A 289 -19.10 -24.45 -7.26
N ALA A 290 -19.76 -25.61 -7.14
CA ALA A 290 -19.35 -26.84 -7.81
C ALA A 290 -19.43 -26.73 -9.34
N ALA A 291 -20.48 -26.07 -9.86
CA ALA A 291 -20.61 -25.78 -11.29
C ALA A 291 -19.50 -24.82 -11.76
N TRP A 292 -19.23 -23.74 -11.03
CA TRP A 292 -18.19 -22.76 -11.34
C TRP A 292 -16.81 -23.40 -11.47
N ALA A 293 -16.45 -24.28 -10.52
CA ALA A 293 -15.18 -24.99 -10.52
C ALA A 293 -14.96 -25.86 -11.77
N LYS A 294 -16.04 -26.35 -12.39
CA LYS A 294 -16.01 -27.20 -13.60
C LYS A 294 -16.26 -26.42 -14.89
N THR A 295 -16.72 -25.17 -14.80
CA THR A 295 -17.10 -24.36 -15.96
C THR A 295 -15.86 -23.66 -16.54
N PRO A 296 -15.52 -23.90 -17.82
CA PRO A 296 -14.44 -23.20 -18.49
C PRO A 296 -14.65 -21.68 -18.47
N PRO A 297 -13.59 -20.86 -18.42
CA PRO A 297 -13.70 -19.39 -18.33
C PRO A 297 -14.69 -18.76 -19.33
N ALA A 298 -14.69 -19.20 -20.59
CA ALA A 298 -15.57 -18.71 -21.65
C ALA A 298 -17.08 -18.88 -21.34
N GLU A 299 -17.46 -19.90 -20.58
CA GLU A 299 -18.85 -20.24 -20.27
C GLU A 299 -19.31 -19.68 -18.90
N ARG A 300 -18.39 -19.18 -18.08
CA ARG A 300 -18.70 -18.70 -16.72
C ARG A 300 -19.69 -17.53 -16.72
N ARG A 301 -19.68 -16.70 -17.76
CA ARG A 301 -20.66 -15.59 -17.90
C ARG A 301 -22.09 -16.13 -17.96
N LYS A 302 -22.33 -17.21 -18.72
CA LYS A 302 -23.64 -17.84 -18.83
C LYS A 302 -24.12 -18.40 -17.49
N LEU A 303 -23.22 -19.02 -16.72
CA LEU A 303 -23.51 -19.49 -15.36
C LEU A 303 -23.90 -18.34 -14.43
N LEU A 304 -23.20 -17.19 -14.49
CA LEU A 304 -23.54 -16.01 -13.69
C LEU A 304 -24.87 -15.40 -14.08
N ASP A 305 -25.13 -15.25 -15.38
CA ASP A 305 -26.37 -14.68 -15.89
C ASP A 305 -27.57 -15.55 -15.45
N ALA A 306 -27.44 -16.88 -15.56
CA ALA A 306 -28.46 -17.84 -15.09
C ALA A 306 -28.67 -17.82 -13.56
N SER A 307 -27.65 -17.42 -12.80
CA SER A 307 -27.67 -17.42 -11.34
C SER A 307 -27.97 -16.05 -10.71
N THR A 308 -28.13 -14.99 -11.52
CA THR A 308 -28.13 -13.60 -11.05
C THR A 308 -29.17 -13.33 -9.97
N ALA A 309 -30.43 -13.74 -10.18
CA ALA A 309 -31.50 -13.50 -9.20
C ALA A 309 -31.23 -14.23 -7.86
N ARG A 310 -30.74 -15.47 -7.91
CA ARG A 310 -30.42 -16.26 -6.71
C ARG A 310 -29.23 -15.69 -5.95
N LEU A 311 -28.17 -15.29 -6.65
CA LEU A 311 -26.99 -14.66 -6.02
C LEU A 311 -27.34 -13.31 -5.39
N ALA A 312 -28.20 -12.51 -6.05
CA ALA A 312 -28.66 -11.24 -5.50
C ALA A 312 -29.46 -11.42 -4.20
N ALA A 313 -30.35 -12.43 -4.17
CA ALA A 313 -31.20 -12.76 -3.03
C ALA A 313 -30.46 -13.50 -1.89
N THR A 314 -29.26 -14.00 -2.12
CA THR A 314 -28.48 -14.73 -1.10
C THR A 314 -28.05 -13.77 0.01
N PRO A 315 -28.44 -14.01 1.29
CA PRO A 315 -27.93 -13.25 2.41
C PRO A 315 -26.42 -13.47 2.56
N LEU A 316 -25.67 -12.40 2.79
CA LEU A 316 -24.23 -12.50 3.05
C LEU A 316 -23.98 -12.71 4.54
N ASP A 317 -23.29 -13.80 4.87
CA ASP A 317 -22.88 -14.11 6.23
C ASP A 317 -21.53 -13.44 6.54
N ILE A 318 -21.51 -12.53 7.52
CA ILE A 318 -20.28 -11.86 7.95
C ILE A 318 -19.25 -12.83 8.55
N THR A 319 -19.70 -14.02 8.96
CA THR A 319 -18.86 -15.09 9.52
C THR A 319 -18.34 -16.07 8.48
N LEU A 320 -18.60 -15.85 7.18
CA LEU A 320 -18.22 -16.75 6.08
C LEU A 320 -16.76 -17.22 6.14
N PHE A 321 -15.85 -16.35 6.59
CA PHE A 321 -14.41 -16.65 6.69
C PHE A 321 -13.91 -16.81 8.15
N ALA A 322 -14.81 -16.81 9.14
CA ALA A 322 -14.45 -16.84 10.56
C ALA A 322 -13.80 -18.17 11.00
N SER A 323 -13.99 -19.25 10.25
CA SER A 323 -13.38 -20.56 10.54
C SER A 323 -11.86 -20.61 10.33
N GLY A 324 -11.29 -19.59 9.67
CA GLY A 324 -9.88 -19.58 9.27
C GLY A 324 -9.52 -20.59 8.17
N LYS A 325 -10.48 -21.36 7.67
CA LYS A 325 -10.28 -22.31 6.56
C LYS A 325 -10.57 -21.62 5.23
N PRO A 326 -9.62 -21.63 4.27
CA PRO A 326 -9.86 -21.07 2.94
C PRO A 326 -10.99 -21.80 2.21
N ILE A 327 -11.84 -21.06 1.48
CA ILE A 327 -12.97 -21.60 0.72
C ILE A 327 -12.70 -21.41 -0.78
N ALA A 328 -12.57 -22.51 -1.50
CA ALA A 328 -12.47 -22.57 -2.97
C ALA A 328 -11.39 -21.64 -3.57
N ILE A 329 -10.27 -21.45 -2.88
CA ILE A 329 -9.21 -20.49 -3.27
C ILE A 329 -8.52 -20.80 -4.60
N ASP A 330 -8.58 -22.05 -5.05
CA ASP A 330 -7.97 -22.49 -6.31
C ASP A 330 -8.93 -22.45 -7.50
N THR A 331 -10.23 -22.21 -7.26
CA THR A 331 -11.26 -22.31 -8.31
C THR A 331 -12.17 -21.08 -8.40
N LEU A 332 -12.42 -20.40 -7.28
CA LEU A 332 -13.34 -19.29 -7.14
C LEU A 332 -12.65 -18.13 -6.42
N GLU A 333 -11.85 -17.40 -7.19
CA GLU A 333 -11.14 -16.18 -6.83
C GLU A 333 -10.91 -15.36 -8.12
N TRP A 334 -10.37 -14.14 -7.98
CA TRP A 334 -9.79 -13.41 -9.12
C TRP A 334 -8.34 -13.83 -9.27
N PHE A 335 -7.94 -14.34 -10.43
CA PHE A 335 -6.59 -14.87 -10.64
C PHE A 335 -5.78 -13.97 -11.56
N ALA A 336 -4.58 -13.60 -11.12
CA ALA A 336 -3.54 -13.04 -11.98
C ALA A 336 -2.16 -13.40 -11.42
N SER A 337 -1.15 -13.38 -12.28
CA SER A 337 0.24 -13.63 -11.90
C SER A 337 0.93 -12.37 -11.35
N PRO A 338 2.08 -12.51 -10.66
CA PRO A 338 2.94 -11.38 -10.34
C PRO A 338 3.29 -10.52 -11.56
N ALA A 339 3.55 -11.13 -12.72
CA ALA A 339 3.83 -10.42 -13.97
C ALA A 339 2.65 -9.56 -14.44
N GLN A 340 1.44 -10.13 -14.44
CA GLN A 340 0.21 -9.40 -14.82
C GLN A 340 -0.08 -8.26 -13.84
N THR A 341 0.15 -8.49 -12.54
CA THR A 341 -0.03 -7.46 -11.49
C THR A 341 0.97 -6.32 -11.66
N ALA A 342 2.25 -6.62 -11.93
CA ALA A 342 3.27 -5.61 -12.19
C ALA A 342 2.95 -4.80 -13.46
N ALA A 343 2.48 -5.45 -14.52
CA ALA A 343 2.02 -4.78 -15.74
C ALA A 343 0.84 -3.83 -15.47
N MET A 344 -0.13 -4.22 -14.64
CA MET A 344 -1.26 -3.36 -14.27
C MET A 344 -0.83 -2.16 -13.42
N LEU A 345 0.05 -2.36 -12.44
CA LEU A 345 0.62 -1.27 -11.65
C LEU A 345 1.40 -0.28 -12.51
N ASP A 346 2.19 -0.78 -13.47
CA ASP A 346 2.93 0.05 -14.41
C ASP A 346 2.00 0.80 -15.37
N TRP A 347 0.95 0.15 -15.86
CA TRP A 347 -0.09 0.79 -16.66
C TRP A 347 -0.73 1.95 -15.90
N LEU A 348 -1.08 1.76 -14.62
CA LEU A 348 -1.61 2.82 -13.75
C LEU A 348 -0.61 3.95 -13.52
N ARG A 349 0.68 3.62 -13.32
CA ARG A 349 1.75 4.62 -13.19
C ARG A 349 1.83 5.52 -14.42
N ILE A 350 1.84 4.91 -15.61
CA ILE A 350 1.97 5.63 -16.88
C ILE A 350 0.71 6.44 -17.18
N LYS A 351 -0.47 5.80 -17.13
CA LYS A 351 -1.74 6.46 -17.50
C LYS A 351 -2.21 7.44 -16.44
N GLY A 352 -1.95 7.20 -15.16
CA GLY A 352 -2.21 8.14 -14.08
C GLY A 352 -1.32 9.39 -14.13
N ALA A 353 -0.06 9.27 -14.58
CA ALA A 353 0.86 10.40 -14.68
C ALA A 353 0.56 11.36 -15.85
N THR A 354 -0.09 10.87 -16.93
CA THR A 354 -0.37 11.68 -18.13
C THR A 354 -1.33 12.85 -17.92
N ARG A 355 -1.89 13.02 -16.72
CA ARG A 355 -2.74 14.17 -16.35
C ARG A 355 -2.33 14.83 -15.04
N ARG A 356 -1.04 15.06 -14.78
CA ARG A 356 -0.72 16.22 -13.92
C ARG A 356 -1.36 17.43 -14.60
N CYS A 357 -2.40 17.96 -13.96
CA CYS A 357 -3.08 19.18 -14.35
C CYS A 357 -2.02 20.19 -14.78
N ARG A 358 -2.02 20.57 -16.06
CA ARG A 358 -1.49 21.87 -16.41
C ARG A 358 -2.47 22.85 -15.77
N CYS A 359 -2.10 23.33 -14.58
CA CYS A 359 -2.75 24.47 -13.96
C CYS A 359 -2.56 25.70 -14.85
#